data_AF-A0A2X2SZF6-F1
#
_entry.id   AF-A0A2X2SZF6-F1
#
_cell.length_a   1.000
_cell.length_b   1.000
_cell.length_c   1.000
_cell.angle_alpha   90.00
_cell.angle_beta   90.00
_cell.angle_gamma   90.00
#
_symmetry.space_group_name_H-M   'P 1'
#
loop_
_entity.id
_entity.type
_entity.pdbx_description
1 polymer ?
#
loop_
_entity_poly.entity_id
_entity_poly.type
_entity_poly.pdbx_seq_one_letter_code
_entity_poly.pdbx_strand_id
1 'polypeptide(L)'
;MAILSCLGLVFVQCTKTDTERVEIKGERGERGNLILSGIGVPNASQGTIGDYYLDLSTANLYGAKTAKGWGTPISLKGLKGDAGADGANGTNGQDGKDALYLK
;
A
#
# COMPACT_ATOMS: atom_id res chain seq x y z
N MET A 1 -50.34 27.89 -61.47
CA MET A 1 -50.17 26.74 -60.56
C MET A 1 -49.39 25.70 -61.37
N ALA A 2 -48.12 25.39 -61.13
CA ALA A 2 -47.51 25.05 -59.86
C ALA A 2 -46.13 25.72 -59.69
N ILE A 3 -45.85 26.03 -58.43
CA ILE A 3 -44.59 26.54 -57.91
C ILE A 3 -43.60 25.38 -57.98
N LEU A 4 -42.72 25.36 -58.98
CA LEU A 4 -41.64 24.38 -59.05
C LEU A 4 -40.49 24.87 -58.17
N SER A 5 -40.60 24.49 -56.91
CA SER A 5 -39.57 24.46 -55.89
C SER A 5 -38.20 24.07 -56.48
N CYS A 6 -37.31 25.05 -56.65
CA CYS A 6 -35.87 24.83 -56.59
C CYS A 6 -35.39 25.28 -55.21
N LEU A 7 -35.90 24.60 -54.18
CA LEU A 7 -35.32 24.60 -52.85
C LEU A 7 -34.05 23.76 -52.92
N GLY A 8 -32.89 24.41 -52.82
CA GLY A 8 -31.60 23.74 -52.88
C GLY A 8 -30.47 24.66 -52.46
N LEU A 9 -30.56 25.26 -51.28
CA LEU A 9 -29.40 25.84 -50.61
C LEU A 9 -28.42 24.69 -50.35
N VAL A 10 -27.37 24.58 -51.17
CA VAL A 10 -26.26 23.68 -50.87
C VAL A 10 -25.37 24.42 -49.89
N PHE A 11 -25.74 24.39 -48.61
CA PHE A 11 -24.82 24.78 -47.56
C PHE A 11 -23.59 23.87 -47.68
N VAL A 12 -22.43 24.48 -47.92
CA VAL A 12 -21.13 23.84 -47.70
C VAL A 12 -21.04 23.59 -46.20
N GLN A 13 -21.63 22.49 -45.73
CA GLN A 13 -21.33 21.96 -44.41
C GLN A 13 -19.98 21.28 -44.52
N CYS A 14 -18.96 21.99 -44.04
CA CYS A 14 -17.68 21.39 -43.71
C CYS A 14 -17.94 20.38 -42.59
N THR A 15 -18.26 19.13 -42.93
CA THR A 15 -18.31 18.05 -41.94
C THR A 15 -16.87 17.76 -41.56
N LYS A 16 -16.41 18.37 -40.46
CA LYS A 16 -15.23 17.88 -39.76
C LYS A 16 -15.57 16.46 -39.33
N THR A 17 -15.13 15.49 -40.11
CA THR A 17 -15.27 14.08 -39.77
C THR A 17 -14.43 13.85 -38.52
N ASP A 18 -15.08 13.79 -37.36
CA ASP A 18 -14.47 13.26 -36.14
C ASP A 18 -14.13 11.80 -36.41
N THR A 19 -12.91 11.57 -36.89
CA THR A 19 -12.35 10.24 -37.00
C THR A 19 -11.89 9.85 -35.61
N GLU A 20 -12.81 9.18 -34.93
CA GLU A 20 -12.58 8.04 -34.06
C GLU A 20 -11.45 8.22 -33.06
N ARG A 21 -11.84 8.62 -31.83
CA ARG A 21 -11.06 8.23 -30.66
C ARG A 21 -11.00 6.70 -30.71
N VAL A 22 -9.89 6.16 -31.22
CA VAL A 22 -9.54 4.76 -31.06
C VAL A 22 -9.45 4.55 -29.57
N GLU A 23 -10.55 4.05 -28.99
CA GLU A 23 -10.51 3.43 -27.69
C GLU A 23 -9.66 2.19 -27.90
N ILE A 24 -8.35 2.33 -27.71
CA ILE A 24 -7.50 1.20 -27.37
C ILE A 24 -8.08 0.74 -26.04
N LYS A 25 -9.07 -0.16 -26.12
CA LYS A 25 -9.49 -0.97 -25.00
C LYS A 25 -8.24 -1.77 -24.70
N GLY A 26 -7.37 -1.21 -23.85
CA GLY A 26 -6.10 -1.82 -23.52
C GLY A 26 -6.42 -3.26 -23.20
N GLU A 27 -5.94 -4.18 -24.04
CA GLU A 27 -5.95 -5.59 -23.69
C GLU A 27 -5.42 -5.60 -22.27
N ARG A 28 -6.27 -5.99 -21.32
CA ARG A 28 -5.88 -5.97 -19.92
C ARG A 28 -4.65 -6.85 -19.88
N GLY A 29 -3.47 -6.23 -19.79
CA GLY A 29 -2.21 -6.96 -19.78
C GLY A 29 -2.33 -8.07 -18.74
N GLU A 30 -1.70 -9.21 -19.01
CA GLU A 30 -1.62 -10.32 -18.06
C GLU A 30 -1.45 -9.77 -16.64
N ARG A 31 -2.30 -10.22 -15.70
CA ARG A 31 -2.31 -9.59 -14.38
C ARG A 31 -0.90 -9.66 -13.81
N GLY A 32 -0.43 -8.52 -13.29
CA GLY A 32 0.78 -8.52 -12.49
C GLY A 32 0.61 -9.38 -11.24
N ASN A 33 1.73 -9.80 -10.67
CA ASN A 33 1.75 -10.45 -9.38
C ASN A 33 1.29 -9.44 -8.30
N LEU A 34 0.49 -9.92 -7.36
CA LEU A 34 -0.02 -9.13 -6.24
C LEU A 34 0.80 -9.37 -4.99
N ILE A 35 0.88 -8.38 -4.12
CA ILE A 35 1.30 -8.56 -2.73
C ILE A 35 0.04 -8.57 -1.88
N LEU A 36 -0.31 -9.75 -1.38
CA LEU A 36 -1.41 -9.94 -0.44
C LEU A 36 -0.94 -9.62 0.98
N SER A 37 -1.88 -9.35 1.89
CA SER A 37 -1.57 -9.22 3.31
C SER A 37 -2.70 -9.77 4.18
N GLY A 38 -2.37 -10.12 5.41
CA GLY A 38 -3.33 -10.56 6.40
C GLY A 38 -2.68 -10.90 7.73
N ILE A 39 -3.47 -11.46 8.64
CA ILE A 39 -3.02 -11.87 9.97
C ILE A 39 -2.62 -13.34 9.94
N GLY A 40 -1.38 -13.63 10.29
CA GLY A 40 -0.85 -14.99 10.39
C GLY A 40 -0.35 -15.56 9.05
N VAL A 41 -0.06 -16.86 9.08
CA VAL A 41 0.44 -17.62 7.92
C VAL A 41 -0.61 -17.64 6.80
N PRO A 42 -0.23 -17.41 5.53
CA PRO A 42 -1.18 -17.43 4.44
C PRO A 42 -1.73 -18.83 4.17
N ASN A 43 -3.04 -18.91 3.92
CA ASN A 43 -3.68 -20.14 3.49
C ASN A 43 -3.21 -20.53 2.08
N ALA A 44 -3.16 -21.84 1.83
CA ALA A 44 -2.77 -22.39 0.53
C ALA A 44 -3.74 -21.99 -0.60
N SER A 45 -4.99 -21.64 -0.29
CA SER A 45 -5.98 -21.15 -1.27
C SER A 45 -5.85 -19.66 -1.61
N GLN A 46 -5.11 -18.88 -0.81
CA GLN A 46 -4.96 -17.44 -1.03
C GLN A 46 -3.94 -17.17 -2.13
N GLY A 47 -4.27 -16.27 -3.06
CA GLY A 47 -3.37 -15.85 -4.13
C GLY A 47 -3.12 -16.91 -5.20
N THR A 48 -2.49 -16.47 -6.28
CA THR A 48 -2.05 -17.33 -7.38
C THR A 48 -0.54 -17.48 -7.38
N ILE A 49 -0.05 -18.44 -8.17
CA ILE A 49 1.39 -18.59 -8.41
C ILE A 49 1.97 -17.24 -8.87
N GLY A 50 3.09 -16.84 -8.28
CA GLY A 50 3.73 -15.55 -8.51
C GLY A 50 3.40 -14.47 -7.46
N ASP A 51 2.27 -14.57 -6.77
CA ASP A 51 1.87 -13.59 -5.75
C ASP A 51 2.76 -13.69 -4.51
N TYR A 52 2.94 -12.59 -3.80
CA TYR A 52 3.62 -12.51 -2.52
C TYR A 52 2.61 -12.33 -1.38
N TYR A 53 3.02 -12.59 -0.15
CA TYR A 53 2.15 -12.38 1.02
C TYR A 53 2.92 -11.78 2.18
N LEU A 54 2.34 -10.77 2.83
CA LEU A 54 2.84 -10.16 4.06
C LEU A 54 1.95 -10.53 5.26
N ASP A 55 2.51 -11.27 6.21
CA ASP A 55 1.89 -11.48 7.51
C ASP A 55 2.11 -10.26 8.39
N LEU A 56 1.02 -9.54 8.66
CA LEU A 56 1.01 -8.30 9.44
C LEU A 56 1.21 -8.53 10.94
N SER A 57 1.04 -9.75 11.44
CA SER A 57 1.22 -10.07 12.87
C SER A 57 2.70 -10.22 13.25
N THR A 58 3.49 -10.84 12.37
CA THR A 58 4.91 -11.08 12.60
C THR A 58 5.82 -10.22 11.75
N ALA A 59 5.25 -9.47 10.79
CA ALA A 59 5.96 -8.80 9.70
C ALA A 59 6.83 -9.77 8.87
N ASN A 60 6.28 -10.96 8.60
CA ASN A 60 6.94 -11.98 7.78
C ASN A 60 6.51 -11.83 6.31
N LEU A 61 7.48 -11.72 5.40
CA LEU A 61 7.25 -11.73 3.96
C LEU A 61 7.43 -13.15 3.42
N TYR A 62 6.37 -13.70 2.84
CA TYR A 62 6.40 -14.92 2.07
C TYR A 62 6.72 -14.59 0.61
N GLY A 63 7.70 -15.32 0.05
CA GLY A 63 8.09 -15.18 -1.35
C GLY A 63 6.99 -15.60 -2.33
N ALA A 64 7.26 -15.41 -3.63
CA ALA A 64 6.34 -15.75 -4.70
C ALA A 64 5.75 -17.16 -4.53
N LYS A 65 4.43 -17.25 -4.49
CA LYS A 65 3.70 -18.51 -4.36
C LYS A 65 4.08 -19.43 -5.52
N THR A 66 4.27 -20.70 -5.21
CA THR A 66 4.55 -21.74 -6.21
C THR A 66 3.43 -22.76 -6.24
N ALA A 67 3.51 -23.73 -7.17
CA ALA A 67 2.61 -24.89 -7.16
C ALA A 67 2.70 -25.72 -5.87
N LYS A 68 3.81 -25.62 -5.12
CA LYS A 68 4.00 -26.25 -3.80
C LYS A 68 3.41 -25.42 -2.66
N GLY A 69 2.84 -24.25 -2.96
CA GLY A 69 2.32 -23.29 -1.98
C GLY A 69 3.32 -22.19 -1.63
N TRP A 70 3.18 -21.66 -0.41
CA TRP A 70 4.01 -20.59 0.14
C TRP A 70 5.33 -21.15 0.66
N GLY A 71 6.44 -20.49 0.35
CA GLY A 71 7.77 -20.87 0.83
C GLY A 71 8.05 -20.42 2.26
N THR A 72 9.28 -20.64 2.72
CA THR A 72 9.76 -20.13 4.02
C THR A 72 9.78 -18.60 4.03
N PRO A 73 9.16 -17.94 5.03
CA PRO A 73 9.13 -16.49 5.08
C PRO A 73 10.45 -15.88 5.54
N ILE A 74 10.64 -14.61 5.23
CA ILE A 74 11.70 -13.76 5.76
C ILE A 74 11.08 -12.73 6.71
N SER A 75 11.63 -12.59 7.92
CA SER A 75 11.21 -11.52 8.85
C SER A 75 11.70 -10.17 8.35
N LEU A 76 10.78 -9.20 8.23
CA LEU A 76 11.10 -7.81 7.93
C LEU A 76 11.43 -6.99 9.18
N LYS A 77 11.28 -7.57 10.38
CA LYS A 77 11.74 -6.93 11.61
C LYS A 77 13.27 -6.94 11.64
N GLY A 78 13.84 -5.77 11.94
CA GLY A 78 15.27 -5.65 12.24
C GLY A 78 15.65 -6.34 13.54
N LEU A 79 16.94 -6.33 13.86
CA LEU A 79 17.44 -6.79 15.15
C LEU A 79 16.75 -6.00 16.28
N LYS A 80 16.53 -6.67 17.42
CA LYS A 80 16.09 -5.98 18.63
C LYS A 80 17.12 -4.91 18.99
N GLY A 81 16.68 -3.69 19.25
CA GLY A 81 17.57 -2.62 19.72
C GLY A 81 18.14 -2.92 21.11
N ASP A 82 19.22 -2.23 21.46
CA ASP A 82 19.87 -2.34 22.76
C ASP A 82 18.93 -1.97 23.91
N ALA A 83 19.22 -2.48 25.10
CA ALA A 83 18.53 -2.04 26.31
C ALA A 83 18.77 -0.53 26.54
N GLY A 84 17.77 0.16 27.07
CA GLY A 84 17.95 1.54 27.53
C GLY A 84 18.93 1.59 28.71
N ALA A 85 19.58 2.74 28.90
CA ALA A 85 20.41 2.98 30.07
C ALA A 85 19.54 3.02 31.34
N ASP A 86 20.13 2.59 32.47
CA ASP A 86 19.50 2.72 33.78
C ASP A 86 19.26 4.20 34.13
N GLY A 87 18.19 4.48 34.88
CA GLY A 87 17.89 5.82 35.36
C GLY A 87 18.93 6.30 36.39
N ALA A 88 19.17 7.61 36.45
CA ALA A 88 20.03 8.19 37.47
C ALA A 88 19.40 8.04 38.88
N ASN A 89 20.23 7.76 39.89
CA ASN A 89 19.80 7.78 41.30
C ASN A 89 19.36 9.19 41.72
N GLY A 90 18.35 9.27 42.58
CA GLY A 90 17.93 10.54 43.20
C GLY A 90 18.99 11.11 44.15
N THR A 91 18.98 12.43 44.34
CA THR A 91 19.85 13.11 45.32
C THR A 91 19.38 12.86 46.75
N ASN A 92 20.31 12.69 47.69
CA ASN A 92 19.99 12.62 49.12
C ASN A 92 19.32 13.92 49.61
N GLY A 93 18.37 13.82 50.54
CA GLY A 93 17.77 14.97 51.20
C GLY A 93 18.78 15.71 52.09
N GLN A 94 18.60 17.02 52.26
CA GLN A 94 19.44 17.81 53.16
C GLN A 94 19.11 17.48 54.62
N ASP A 95 20.13 17.25 55.45
CA ASP A 95 19.94 17.02 56.87
C ASP A 95 19.32 18.25 57.58
N GLY A 96 18.36 17.98 58.46
CA GLY A 96 17.72 18.96 59.33
C GLY A 96 18.68 19.36 60.45
N LYS A 97 19.05 20.64 60.47
CA LYS A 97 19.85 21.24 61.54
C LYS A 97 18.89 21.75 62.61
N ASP A 98 18.49 20.86 63.51
CA ASP A 98 17.66 21.26 64.65
C ASP A 98 18.57 21.68 65.80
N ALA A 99 18.35 22.91 66.24
CA ALA A 99 19.18 23.70 67.12
C ALA A 99 19.20 23.19 68.57
N LEU A 100 20.39 23.11 69.18
CA LEU A 100 20.53 23.11 70.64
C LEU A 100 21.78 23.89 71.04
N TYR A 101 21.59 25.18 71.34
CA TYR A 101 22.52 25.92 72.18
C TYR A 101 21.70 26.62 73.28
N LEU A 102 21.42 25.90 74.37
CA LEU A 102 21.19 26.50 75.68
C LEU A 102 22.41 26.19 76.55
N LYS A 103 23.15 27.23 76.92
CA LYS A 103 24.03 27.28 78.08
C LYS A 103 23.73 28.57 78.83
#